data_AF-A0A9E2JMV8-F1
#
_entry.id   AF-A0A9E2JMV8-F1
#
_cell.length_a   1.000
_cell.length_b   1.000
_cell.length_c   1.000
_cell.angle_alpha   90.00
_cell.angle_beta   90.00
_cell.angle_gamma   90.00
#
_symmetry.space_group_name_H-M   'P 1'
#
loop_
_entity.id
_entity.type
_entity.pdbx_description
1 polymer ?
#
loop_
_entity_poly.entity_id
_entity_poly.type
_entity_poly.pdbx_seq_one_letter_code
_entity_poly.pdbx_strand_id
1 'polypeptide(L)'
;MNLLKIWDFVFFRFYFRDIDCGFKMFKKSALEKILPFRSEGAMITTEILAKAKRKKLRIDQVMVSHFPRKYGDQSGGNLRVVVRAIGESFILWSDLRNERN
;
A
#
# COMPACT_ATOMS: atom_id res chain seq x y z
N MET A 1 10.75 -6.67 2.45
CA MET A 1 10.42 -5.59 1.48
C MET A 1 10.68 -5.91 0.01
N ASN A 2 11.77 -6.58 -0.41
CA ASN A 2 11.99 -6.82 -1.85
C ASN A 2 10.94 -7.73 -2.49
N LEU A 3 10.44 -8.73 -1.76
CA LEU A 3 9.40 -9.63 -2.25
C LEU A 3 8.08 -8.90 -2.52
N LEU A 4 7.69 -7.98 -1.64
CA LEU A 4 6.48 -7.18 -1.79
C LEU A 4 6.58 -6.26 -3.02
N LYS A 5 7.75 -5.62 -3.25
CA LYS A 5 7.95 -4.81 -4.46
C LYS A 5 7.78 -5.60 -5.75
N ILE A 6 8.29 -6.83 -5.80
CA ILE A 6 8.12 -7.72 -6.96
C ILE A 6 6.64 -8.07 -7.12
N TRP A 7 5.98 -8.42 -6.02
CA TRP A 7 4.55 -8.70 -5.99
C TRP A 7 3.74 -7.54 -6.54
N ASP A 8 3.95 -6.33 -6.04
CA ASP A 8 3.21 -5.16 -6.48
C ASP A 8 3.47 -4.80 -7.94
N PHE A 9 4.71 -5.00 -8.40
CA PHE A 9 5.06 -4.83 -9.79
C PHE A 9 4.30 -5.81 -10.69
N VAL A 10 4.20 -7.09 -10.30
CA VAL A 10 3.50 -8.12 -11.07
C VAL A 10 1.99 -7.87 -11.10
N PHE A 11 1.38 -7.60 -9.95
CA PHE A 11 -0.07 -7.53 -9.82
C PHE A 11 -0.64 -6.13 -10.13
N PHE A 12 0.04 -5.06 -9.72
CA PHE A 12 -0.45 -3.69 -9.83
C PHE A 12 0.35 -2.82 -10.82
N ARG A 13 1.40 -3.37 -11.44
CA ARG A 13 2.19 -2.73 -12.51
C ARG A 13 2.83 -1.40 -12.10
N PHE A 14 3.29 -1.28 -10.86
CA PHE A 14 4.06 -0.12 -10.40
C PHE A 14 5.22 -0.52 -9.49
N TYR A 15 6.18 0.39 -9.34
CA TYR A 15 7.34 0.21 -8.48
C TYR A 15 7.57 1.48 -7.66
N PHE A 16 7.67 1.33 -6.34
CA PHE A 16 8.03 2.39 -5.40
C PHE A 16 9.21 1.94 -4.54
N ARG A 17 10.08 2.89 -4.14
CA ARG A 17 11.30 2.59 -3.39
C ARG A 17 11.00 2.15 -1.97
N ASP A 18 9.98 2.74 -1.35
CA ASP A 18 9.48 2.33 -0.04
C ASP A 18 7.95 2.31 -0.06
N ILE A 19 7.39 1.11 -0.23
CA ILE A 19 5.95 0.91 -0.29
C ILE A 19 5.33 0.74 1.10
N ASP A 20 6.09 0.30 2.09
CA ASP A 20 5.58 -0.02 3.42
C ASP A 20 5.65 1.17 4.39
N CYS A 21 6.22 2.30 3.96
CA CYS A 21 6.31 3.50 4.78
C CYS A 21 4.92 4.06 5.12
N GLY A 22 4.52 4.02 6.38
CA GLY A 22 3.26 4.59 6.85
C GLY A 22 3.21 6.13 6.84
N PHE A 23 4.35 6.81 6.68
CA PHE A 23 4.41 8.26 6.74
C PHE A 23 4.12 8.88 5.37
N LYS A 24 2.89 9.37 5.20
CA LYS A 24 2.38 9.91 3.93
C LYS A 24 1.57 11.18 4.14
N MET A 25 1.63 12.07 3.16
CA MET A 25 0.83 13.30 3.13
C MET A 25 -0.02 13.34 1.87
N PHE A 26 -1.29 13.73 2.01
CA PHE A 26 -2.25 13.78 0.91
C PHE A 26 -2.89 15.16 0.82
N LYS A 27 -3.08 15.66 -0.40
CA LYS A 27 -4.03 16.76 -0.63
C LYS A 27 -5.43 16.19 -0.48
N LYS A 28 -6.32 16.89 0.26
CA LYS A 28 -7.71 16.46 0.46
C LYS A 28 -8.41 16.15 -0.87
N SER A 29 -8.29 17.04 -1.86
CA SER A 29 -8.87 16.86 -3.20
C SER A 29 -8.29 15.69 -4.00
N ALA A 30 -7.09 15.22 -3.67
CA ALA A 30 -6.51 14.01 -4.25
C ALA A 30 -7.07 12.76 -3.57
N LEU A 31 -7.24 12.81 -2.24
CA LEU A 31 -7.80 11.73 -1.44
C LEU A 31 -9.26 11.44 -1.81
N GLU A 32 -10.08 12.48 -1.99
CA GLU A 32 -11.49 12.36 -2.41
C GLU A 32 -11.66 11.64 -3.75
N LYS A 33 -10.65 11.68 -4.64
CA LYS A 33 -10.70 11.01 -5.95
C LYS A 33 -10.42 9.51 -5.89
N ILE A 34 -9.89 9.02 -4.77
CA ILE A 34 -9.46 7.62 -4.60
C ILE A 34 -10.21 6.90 -3.48
N LEU A 35 -11.08 7.60 -2.74
CA LEU A 35 -12.03 7.00 -1.81
C LEU A 35 -13.20 6.34 -2.56
N PRO A 36 -13.91 5.37 -1.93
CA PRO A 36 -13.60 4.76 -0.63
C PRO A 36 -12.42 3.79 -0.69
N PHE A 37 -11.87 3.41 0.47
CA PHE A 37 -10.89 2.32 0.58
C PHE A 37 -11.56 1.09 1.17
N ARG A 38 -11.11 -0.10 0.75
CA ARG A 38 -11.57 -1.39 1.31
C ARG A 38 -10.53 -2.07 2.16
N SER A 39 -9.24 -1.79 1.93
CA SER A 39 -8.15 -2.42 2.65
C SER A 39 -8.05 -1.82 4.05
N GLU A 40 -8.14 -2.66 5.07
CA GLU A 40 -7.96 -2.22 6.47
C GLU A 40 -6.58 -2.59 7.02
N GLY A 41 -5.84 -3.45 6.30
CA GLY A 41 -4.59 -4.05 6.73
C GLY A 41 -3.37 -3.57 5.95
N ALA A 42 -2.41 -4.48 5.76
CA ALA A 42 -1.12 -4.21 5.13
C ALA A 42 -1.25 -3.65 3.69
N MET A 43 -2.36 -3.93 3.02
CA MET A 43 -2.59 -3.58 1.62
C MET A 43 -3.11 -2.16 1.38
N ILE A 44 -3.37 -1.38 2.44
CA ILE A 44 -3.91 -0.02 2.29
C ILE A 44 -2.99 0.89 1.47
N THR A 45 -1.67 0.78 1.63
CA THR A 45 -0.74 1.58 0.84
C THR A 45 -0.81 1.20 -0.65
N THR A 46 -0.81 -0.09 -0.95
CA THR A 46 -0.92 -0.59 -2.32
C THR A 46 -2.23 -0.14 -2.97
N GLU A 47 -3.35 -0.20 -2.24
CA GLU A 47 -4.65 0.29 -2.74
C GLU A 47 -4.60 1.79 -3.06
N ILE A 48 -4.08 2.61 -2.16
CA ILE A 48 -3.93 4.05 -2.35
C ILE A 48 -3.11 4.33 -3.61
N LEU A 49 -1.94 3.70 -3.75
CA LEU A 49 -1.04 3.93 -4.88
C LEU A 49 -1.63 3.43 -6.20
N ALA A 50 -2.31 2.28 -6.19
CA ALA A 50 -2.98 1.74 -7.35
C ALA A 50 -4.10 2.67 -7.84
N LYS A 51 -4.98 3.11 -6.93
CA LYS A 51 -6.07 4.03 -7.24
C LYS A 51 -5.54 5.40 -7.70
N ALA A 52 -4.52 5.93 -7.02
CA ALA A 52 -3.88 7.19 -7.40
C ALA A 52 -3.24 7.13 -8.80
N LYS A 53 -2.53 6.05 -9.12
CA LYS A 53 -1.93 5.83 -10.45
C LYS A 53 -3.00 5.74 -11.54
N ARG A 54 -4.08 4.98 -11.30
CA ARG A 54 -5.21 4.88 -12.24
C ARG A 54 -5.89 6.22 -12.50
N LYS A 55 -6.04 7.04 -11.46
CA LYS A 55 -6.56 8.42 -11.55
C LYS A 55 -5.53 9.44 -12.05
N LYS A 56 -4.32 8.99 -12.45
CA LYS A 56 -3.21 9.81 -12.94
C LYS A 56 -2.85 10.97 -12.00
N LEU A 57 -2.94 10.72 -10.69
CA LEU A 57 -2.54 11.70 -9.67
C LEU A 57 -1.01 11.81 -9.62
N ARG A 58 -0.51 12.98 -9.21
CA ARG A 58 0.91 13.20 -8.97
C ARG A 58 1.32 12.52 -7.66
N ILE A 59 2.38 11.73 -7.72
CA ILE A 59 2.94 11.00 -6.57
C ILE A 59 4.44 11.31 -6.56
N ASP A 60 4.98 11.65 -5.40
CA ASP A 60 6.41 11.92 -5.21
C ASP A 60 6.92 11.18 -3.97
N GLN A 61 8.20 10.83 -3.96
CA GLN A 61 8.86 10.12 -2.86
C GLN A 61 9.91 11.02 -2.22
N VAL A 62 9.64 11.45 -0.99
CA VAL A 62 10.54 12.32 -0.22
C VAL A 62 11.33 11.46 0.77
N MET A 63 12.62 11.77 0.92
CA MET A 63 13.48 11.08 1.89
C MET A 63 13.04 11.39 3.33
N VAL A 64 12.99 10.36 4.16
CA VAL A 64 12.72 10.47 5.60
C VAL A 64 13.67 9.57 6.38
N SER A 65 13.98 9.95 7.61
CA SER A 65 14.80 9.16 8.52
C SER A 65 13.94 8.19 9.33
N HIS A 66 14.26 6.90 9.26
CA HIS A 66 13.62 5.88 10.10
C HIS A 66 14.44 5.70 11.37
N PHE A 67 13.80 5.85 12.53
CA PHE A 67 14.42 5.65 13.83
C PHE A 67 14.00 4.30 14.43
N PRO A 68 14.89 3.61 15.15
CA PRO A 68 14.55 2.34 15.79
C PRO A 68 13.46 2.55 16.84
N ARG A 69 12.54 1.59 16.93
CA ARG A 69 11.54 1.55 17.99
C ARG A 69 12.24 1.31 19.33
N LYS A 70 11.97 2.15 20.33
CA LYS A 70 12.56 2.03 21.68
C LYS A 70 11.73 1.15 22.65
N TYR A 71 10.42 1.07 22.44
CA TYR A 71 9.50 0.37 23.34
C TYR A 71 8.40 -0.37 22.55
N GLY A 72 7.95 -1.52 23.05
CA GLY A 72 6.90 -2.36 22.47
C GLY A 72 7.35 -3.24 21.29
N ASP A 73 6.55 -4.25 20.95
CA ASP A 73 6.90 -5.26 19.95
C ASP A 73 6.33 -4.97 18.56
N GLN A 74 7.11 -5.30 17.53
CA GLN A 74 6.68 -5.19 16.12
C GLN A 74 5.77 -6.37 15.74
N SER A 75 4.52 -6.09 15.38
CA SER A 75 3.55 -7.11 14.96
C SER A 75 3.62 -7.45 13.46
N GLY A 76 4.22 -6.58 12.64
CA GLY A 76 4.22 -6.71 11.17
C GLY A 76 4.96 -7.94 10.62
N GLY A 77 5.94 -8.48 11.38
CA GLY A 77 6.70 -9.66 10.98
C GLY A 77 6.05 -11.00 11.36
N ASN A 78 4.91 -10.99 12.06
CA ASN A 78 4.25 -12.22 12.48
C ASN A 78 3.74 -13.00 11.26
N LEU A 79 4.05 -14.30 11.18
CA LEU A 79 3.66 -15.16 10.06
C LEU A 79 2.15 -15.10 9.76
N ARG A 80 1.31 -15.02 10.81
CA ARG A 80 -0.15 -14.88 10.66
C ARG A 80 -0.54 -13.59 9.94
N VAL A 81 0.15 -12.49 10.23
CA VAL A 81 -0.07 -11.18 9.59
C VAL A 81 0.38 -11.23 8.13
N VAL A 82 1.52 -11.87 7.84
CA VAL A 82 2.03 -12.04 6.47
C VAL A 82 1.08 -12.85 5.61
N VAL A 83 0.61 -14.01 6.09
CA VAL A 83 -0.34 -14.86 5.34
C VAL A 83 -1.66 -14.12 5.10
N ARG A 84 -2.16 -13.39 6.11
CA ARG A 84 -3.34 -12.54 5.94
C ARG A 84 -3.12 -11.48 4.87
N ALA A 85 -1.98 -10.78 4.88
CA ALA A 85 -1.64 -9.75 3.89
C ALA A 85 -1.57 -10.30 2.46
N ILE A 86 -1.05 -11.53 2.28
CA ILE A 86 -1.07 -12.22 0.99
C ILE A 86 -2.51 -12.44 0.51
N GLY A 87 -3.40 -12.94 1.37
CA GLY A 87 -4.82 -13.12 1.06
C GLY A 87 -5.51 -11.79 0.69
N GLU A 88 -5.31 -10.75 1.50
CA GLU A 88 -5.81 -9.39 1.24
C GLU A 88 -5.28 -8.84 -0.10
N SER A 89 -4.03 -9.17 -0.47
CA SER A 89 -3.44 -8.74 -1.74
C SER A 89 -4.18 -9.30 -2.95
N PHE A 90 -4.55 -10.58 -2.92
CA PHE A 90 -5.28 -11.22 -4.01
C PHE A 90 -6.70 -10.67 -4.14
N ILE A 91 -7.37 -10.43 -3.01
CA ILE A 91 -8.69 -9.80 -2.98
C ILE A 91 -8.60 -8.40 -3.60
N LEU A 92 -7.65 -7.58 -3.15
CA LEU A 92 -7.43 -6.24 -3.68
C LEU A 92 -7.13 -6.26 -5.18
N TRP A 93 -6.30 -7.20 -5.64
CA TRP A 93 -5.99 -7.35 -7.05
C TRP A 93 -7.23 -7.66 -7.89
N SER A 94 -8.07 -8.59 -7.42
CA SER A 94 -9.34 -8.94 -8.07
C SER A 94 -10.31 -7.77 -8.10
N ASP A 95 -10.47 -7.07 -6.97
CA ASP A 95 -11.37 -5.91 -6.86
C ASP A 95 -10.93 -4.80 -7.80
N LEU A 96 -9.64 -4.48 -7.83
CA LEU A 96 -9.10 -3.49 -8.73
C LEU A 96 -9.24 -3.94 -10.20
N ARG A 97 -9.05 -5.23 -10.54
CA ARG A 97 -9.23 -5.71 -11.92
C ARG A 97 -10.68 -5.61 -12.39
N ASN A 98 -11.63 -5.84 -11.49
CA ASN A 98 -13.07 -5.85 -11.79
C ASN A 98 -13.77 -4.49 -11.54
N GLU A 99 -13.00 -3.42 -11.27
CA GLU A 99 -13.51 -2.09 -10.93
C GLU A 99 -14.52 -2.08 -9.76
N ARG A 100 -14.39 -3.04 -8.85
CA ARG A 100 -15.20 -3.08 -7.64
C ARG A 100 -14.67 -2.04 -6.67
N ASN A 101 -15.50 -1.04 -6.39
CA ASN A 101 -15.21 0.00 -5.38
C ASN A 101 -15.26 -0.58 -3.96
#